data_AF-A0A2X0ISB4-F1
#
_entry.id   AF-A0A2X0ISB4-F1
#
_cell.length_a   1.000
_cell.length_b   1.000
_cell.length_c   1.000
_cell.angle_alpha   90.00
_cell.angle_beta   90.00
_cell.angle_gamma   90.00
#
_symmetry.space_group_name_H-M   'P 1'
#
loop_
_entity.id
_entity.type
_entity.pdbx_description
1 polymer ?
#
loop_
_entity_poly.entity_id
_entity_poly.type
_entity_poly.pdbx_seq_one_letter_code
_entity_poly.pdbx_strand_id
1 'polypeptide(L)'
;EQIQHAAIGVPGVVDLREGRIWQALNIPALDGFPAHDRFGAALGCPVTLENDIHLAAFGEQRAGRGRDAASFCFLSVGTGVGAGLVLRGEL
;
A
#
# COMPACT_ATOMS: atom_id res chain seq x y z
N GLU A 1 -9.22 15.65 18.82
CA GLU A 1 -9.49 15.39 17.39
C GLU A 1 -9.63 13.89 17.19
N GLN A 2 -10.53 13.42 16.32
CA GLN A 2 -10.75 11.99 16.07
C GLN A 2 -10.28 11.64 14.66
N ILE A 3 -9.50 10.57 14.52
CA ILE A 3 -9.02 10.05 13.24
C ILE A 3 -10.24 9.64 12.40
N GLN A 4 -10.35 10.20 11.19
CA GLN A 4 -11.47 9.94 10.29
C GLN A 4 -11.25 8.72 9.39
N HIS A 5 -9.98 8.42 9.06
CA HIS A 5 -9.60 7.36 8.13
C HIS A 5 -8.13 7.02 8.31
N ALA A 6 -7.75 5.77 8.06
CA ALA A 6 -6.35 5.36 8.00
C ALA A 6 -6.04 4.64 6.68
N ALA A 7 -4.93 5.02 6.02
CA ALA A 7 -4.37 4.28 4.90
C ALA A 7 -3.16 3.49 5.39
N ILE A 8 -3.12 2.19 5.13
CA ILE A 8 -2.10 1.28 5.66
C ILE A 8 -1.39 0.59 4.50
N GLY A 9 -0.08 0.83 4.43
CA GLY A 9 0.83 0.07 3.57
C GLY A 9 1.15 -1.27 4.19
N VAL A 10 0.92 -2.35 3.45
CA VAL A 10 1.22 -3.72 3.89
C VAL A 10 2.20 -4.39 2.93
N PRO A 11 3.05 -5.30 3.43
CA PRO A 11 3.95 -6.04 2.56
C PRO A 11 3.16 -7.06 1.74
N GLY A 12 3.54 -7.20 0.47
CA GLY A 12 2.99 -8.21 -0.43
C GLY A 12 1.70 -7.77 -1.13
N VAL A 13 0.86 -8.73 -1.49
CA VAL A 13 -0.30 -8.52 -2.36
C VAL A 13 -1.57 -8.37 -1.53
N VAL A 14 -2.31 -7.30 -1.79
CA VAL A 14 -3.60 -7.02 -1.14
C VAL A 14 -4.74 -7.48 -2.05
N ASP A 15 -5.72 -8.16 -1.48
CA ASP A 15 -7.00 -8.41 -2.12
C ASP A 15 -7.98 -7.32 -1.68
N LEU A 16 -8.16 -6.31 -2.53
CA LEU A 16 -9.05 -5.17 -2.24
C LEU A 16 -10.54 -5.57 -2.22
N ARG A 17 -10.91 -6.69 -2.84
CA ARG A 17 -12.31 -7.14 -2.87
C ARG A 17 -12.70 -7.78 -1.55
N GLU A 18 -11.79 -8.58 -1.00
CA GLU A 18 -12.01 -9.31 0.24
C GLU A 18 -11.41 -8.61 1.48
N GLY A 19 -10.69 -7.50 1.30
CA GLY A 19 -10.13 -6.71 2.40
C GLY A 19 -9.04 -7.44 3.19
N ARG A 20 -8.32 -8.37 2.54
CA ARG A 20 -7.29 -9.22 3.17
C ARG A 20 -5.93 -9.03 2.54
N ILE A 21 -4.89 -9.45 3.27
CA ILE A 21 -3.56 -9.65 2.70
C ILE A 21 -3.58 -11.02 2.03
N TRP A 22 -3.51 -11.06 0.70
CA TRP A 22 -3.54 -12.32 -0.06
C TRP A 22 -2.25 -13.12 0.14
N GLN A 23 -1.10 -12.44 0.09
CA GLN A 23 0.20 -13.07 0.25
C GLN A 23 1.25 -12.07 0.75
N ALA A 24 2.02 -12.43 1.78
CA ALA A 24 3.13 -11.68 2.32
C ALA A 24 4.37 -12.59 2.50
N LEU A 25 5.19 -12.68 1.45
CA LEU A 25 6.34 -13.61 1.37
C LEU A 25 7.27 -13.60 2.59
N ASN A 26 7.53 -12.42 3.17
CA ASN A 26 8.44 -12.26 4.30
C ASN A 26 7.76 -12.40 5.67
N ILE A 27 6.43 -12.44 5.71
CA ILE A 27 5.63 -12.54 6.94
C ILE A 27 4.46 -13.51 6.72
N PRO A 28 4.73 -14.84 6.72
CA PRO A 28 3.70 -15.85 6.41
C PRO A 28 2.45 -15.78 7.32
N ALA A 29 2.59 -15.24 8.52
CA ALA A 29 1.47 -15.03 9.45
C ALA A 29 0.42 -14.03 8.92
N LEU A 30 0.73 -13.26 7.88
CA LEU A 30 -0.21 -12.33 7.24
C LEU A 30 -0.95 -12.94 6.05
N ASP A 31 -0.62 -14.15 5.60
CA ASP A 31 -1.33 -14.79 4.48
C ASP A 31 -2.79 -15.06 4.86
N GLY A 32 -3.73 -14.51 4.07
CA GLY A 32 -5.16 -14.57 4.34
C GLY A 32 -5.63 -13.69 5.50
N PHE A 33 -4.76 -12.86 6.09
CA PHE A 33 -5.12 -12.04 7.25
C PHE A 33 -6.20 -11.01 6.89
N PRO A 34 -7.34 -10.94 7.62
CA PRO A 34 -8.45 -10.04 7.34
C PRO A 34 -8.12 -8.61 7.81
N ALA A 35 -7.15 -7.99 7.12
CA ALA A 35 -6.53 -6.75 7.52
C ALA A 35 -7.52 -5.59 7.66
N HIS A 36 -8.48 -5.47 6.74
CA HIS A 36 -9.47 -4.38 6.77
C HIS A 36 -10.25 -4.38 8.08
N ASP A 37 -10.82 -5.53 8.45
CA ASP A 37 -11.65 -5.65 9.66
C ASP A 37 -10.82 -5.53 10.93
N ARG A 38 -9.64 -6.17 10.96
CA ARG A 38 -8.77 -6.17 12.14
C ARG A 38 -8.20 -4.80 12.44
N PHE A 39 -7.74 -4.08 11.42
CA PHE A 39 -7.22 -2.73 11.60
C PHE A 39 -8.35 -1.72 11.82
N GLY A 40 -9.48 -1.85 11.12
CA GLY A 40 -10.65 -1.00 11.35
C GLY A 40 -11.16 -1.10 12.78
N ALA A 41 -11.27 -2.31 13.33
CA ALA A 41 -11.65 -2.53 14.73
C ALA A 41 -10.61 -1.96 15.71
N ALA A 42 -9.31 -2.12 15.43
CA ALA A 42 -8.25 -1.64 16.30
C ALA A 42 -8.13 -0.12 16.31
N LEU A 43 -8.35 0.55 15.18
CA LEU A 43 -8.22 2.00 15.03
C LEU A 43 -9.53 2.76 15.29
N GLY A 44 -10.67 2.07 15.22
CA GLY A 44 -11.99 2.69 15.41
C GLY A 44 -12.40 3.63 14.28
N CYS A 45 -11.82 3.45 13.08
CA CYS A 45 -12.11 4.24 11.89
C CYS A 45 -12.00 3.39 10.62
N PRO A 46 -12.59 3.82 9.48
CA PRO A 46 -12.41 3.16 8.20
C PRO A 46 -10.94 3.07 7.78
N VAL A 47 -10.59 1.98 7.09
CA VAL A 47 -9.22 1.68 6.67
C VAL A 47 -9.17 1.41 5.17
N THR A 48 -8.15 1.95 4.50
CA THR A 48 -7.75 1.53 3.16
C THR A 48 -6.43 0.76 3.26
N LEU A 49 -6.38 -0.41 2.62
CA LEU A 49 -5.17 -1.19 2.48
C LEU A 49 -4.55 -0.93 1.12
N GLU A 50 -3.23 -0.87 1.07
CA GLU A 50 -2.48 -0.79 -0.17
C GLU A 50 -1.13 -1.49 0.00
N ASN A 51 -0.54 -1.94 -1.11
CA ASN A 51 0.84 -2.39 -1.11
C ASN A 51 1.80 -1.24 -0.72
N ASP A 52 2.79 -1.55 0.11
CA ASP A 52 3.79 -0.60 0.60
C ASP A 52 4.60 0.11 -0.51
N ILE A 53 5.02 -0.62 -1.55
CA ILE A 53 5.73 -0.07 -2.70
C ILE A 53 4.83 0.83 -3.56
N HIS A 54 3.55 0.45 -3.73
CA HIS A 54 2.57 1.30 -4.39
C HIS A 54 2.36 2.62 -3.63
N LEU A 55 2.22 2.58 -2.30
CA LEU A 55 2.14 3.81 -1.49
C LEU A 55 3.40 4.65 -1.56
N ALA A 56 4.58 4.03 -1.62
CA ALA A 56 5.83 4.77 -1.81
C ALA A 56 5.84 5.51 -3.17
N ALA A 57 5.42 4.83 -4.25
CA ALA A 57 5.28 5.45 -5.57
C ALA A 57 4.24 6.59 -5.54
N PHE A 58 3.10 6.40 -4.88
CA PHE A 58 2.09 7.43 -4.68
C PHE A 58 2.66 8.64 -3.92
N GLY A 59 3.47 8.42 -2.89
CA GLY A 59 4.17 9.48 -2.16
C GLY A 59 5.08 10.29 -3.08
N GLU A 60 5.86 9.63 -3.92
CA GLU A 60 6.71 10.30 -4.93
C GLU A 60 5.89 11.07 -5.97
N GLN A 61 4.74 10.56 -6.38
CA GLN A 61 3.80 11.24 -7.27
C GLN A 61 3.18 12.49 -6.62
N ARG A 62 2.83 12.43 -5.33
CA ARG A 62 2.11 13.52 -4.66
C ARG A 62 3.02 14.62 -4.13
N ALA A 63 4.15 14.24 -3.56
CA ALA A 63 5.01 15.16 -2.81
C ALA A 63 6.50 15.00 -3.09
N GLY A 64 6.90 13.98 -3.86
CA GLY A 64 8.30 13.70 -4.17
C GLY A 64 8.72 14.13 -5.57
N ARG A 65 9.68 13.39 -6.12
CA ARG A 65 10.33 13.70 -7.41
C ARG A 65 9.49 13.28 -8.62
N GLY A 66 8.45 12.47 -8.40
CA GLY A 66 7.52 12.03 -9.43
C GLY A 66 6.42 13.03 -9.76
N ARG A 67 6.27 14.11 -8.99
CA ARG A 67 5.14 15.08 -9.11
C ARG A 67 4.94 15.67 -10.50
N ASP A 68 6.03 15.96 -11.19
CA ASP A 68 5.99 16.62 -12.50
C ASP A 68 6.10 15.62 -13.67
N ALA A 69 6.14 14.32 -13.37
CA ALA A 69 6.21 13.24 -14.35
C ALA A 69 4.85 12.57 -14.54
N ALA A 70 4.35 12.55 -15.78
CA ALA A 70 3.13 11.82 -16.11
C ALA A 70 3.29 10.31 -15.97
N SER A 71 4.47 9.77 -16.24
CA SER A 71 4.75 8.35 -16.04
C SER A 71 6.14 8.17 -15.43
N PHE A 72 6.26 7.30 -14.42
CA PHE A 72 7.53 6.93 -13.84
C PHE A 72 7.45 5.54 -13.18
N CYS A 73 8.61 4.96 -12.90
CA CYS A 73 8.74 3.74 -12.11
C CYS A 73 9.49 4.08 -10.82
N PHE A 74 8.88 3.78 -9.68
CA PHE A 74 9.55 3.75 -8.40
C PHE A 74 10.17 2.36 -8.20
N LEU A 75 11.48 2.29 -8.00
CA LEU A 75 12.20 1.05 -7.74
C LEU A 75 12.76 1.08 -6.31
N SER A 76 12.30 0.14 -5.49
CA SER A 76 12.89 -0.13 -4.18
C SER A 76 13.85 -1.30 -4.29
N VAL A 77 15.11 -1.08 -3.94
CA VAL A 77 16.17 -2.10 -3.98
C VAL A 77 16.79 -2.21 -2.59
N GLY A 78 16.62 -3.37 -1.98
CA GLY A 78 17.15 -3.69 -0.65
C GLY A 78 17.37 -5.18 -0.50
N THR A 79 16.79 -5.79 0.54
CA THR A 79 16.79 -7.26 0.71
C THR A 79 15.99 -7.99 -0.38
N GLY A 80 15.04 -7.28 -1.01
CA GLY A 80 14.35 -7.69 -2.22
C GLY A 80 14.24 -6.53 -3.21
N VAL A 81 13.51 -6.77 -4.31
CA VAL A 81 13.20 -5.77 -5.33
C VAL A 81 11.69 -5.58 -5.40
N GLY A 82 11.25 -4.34 -5.32
CA GLY A 82 9.85 -3.94 -5.52
C GLY A 82 9.76 -2.81 -6.53
N ALA A 83 8.67 -2.78 -7.29
CA ALA A 83 8.39 -1.73 -8.27
C ALA A 83 6.96 -1.20 -8.13
N GLY A 84 6.80 0.11 -8.19
CA GLY A 84 5.50 0.79 -8.33
C GLY A 84 5.51 1.60 -9.62
N LEU A 85 4.50 1.40 -10.46
CA LEU A 85 4.40 2.08 -11.75
C LEU A 85 3.33 3.16 -11.67
N VAL A 86 3.71 4.38 -12.02
CA VAL A 86 2.74 5.44 -12.31
C VAL A 86 2.74 5.64 -13.81
N LEU A 87 1.57 5.52 -14.44
CA LEU A 87 1.40 5.61 -15.89
C LEU A 87 0.31 6.63 -16.20
N ARG A 88 0.65 7.69 -16.94
CA ARG A 88 -0.28 8.78 -17.30
C ARG A 88 -0.99 9.41 -16.10
N GLY A 89 -0.31 9.51 -14.96
CA GLY A 89 -0.82 10.10 -13.72
C GLY A 89 -1.63 9.12 -12.85
N GLU A 90 -1.71 7.85 -13.23
CA GLU A 90 -2.43 6.82 -12.46
C GLU A 90 -1.44 5.80 -11.91
N LEU A 91 -1.60 5.43 -10.64
CA LEU A 91 -0.89 4.32 -10.00
C LEU A 91 -1.57 3.00 -10.37
#